data_AF-A0A2D6YUW6-F1
#
_entry.id   AF-A0A2D6YUW6-F1
#
_cell.length_a   1.000
_cell.length_b   1.000
_cell.length_c   1.000
_cell.angle_alpha   90.00
_cell.angle_beta   90.00
_cell.angle_gamma   90.00
#
_symmetry.space_group_name_H-M   'P 1'
#
loop_
_entity.id
_entity.type
_entity.pdbx_description
1 polymer ?
#
loop_
_entity_poly.entity_id
_entity_poly.type
_entity_poly.pdbx_seq_one_letter_code
_entity_poly.pdbx_strand_id
1 'polypeptide(L)'
;MPRSERPKIGASVLARKVRKKLGEILVGDGVVEESAIATCETEARESGKRLGEVLVEKGFATEIQVGSGLARQAGMDFVDLGTAEGSGLVDLSLVDEEIVRKHCVIPLSSDSGRLRLLVHDPMDLEMLDLLRFRLPQEFDLVVGVKSQMMDWIGEGGAATVGGGGGEAGPDSIDVTVDKSVDSSVDSSIDSSIDVDAGDSKIVRLVNELIVEAVRGRASDIHVEPRDDRVELRYRIDGVCHVRQSLPKRNQSAILARLKLMSGVNISERRIPQDGRIKLPIDGAQVDFRVSTCPAYHGESVVLRVLRPDSVQIGLPSLGFEPDNLELFNKIIRRPNGIFLVTGPTGSGKTTTLYSALNVLNEPNRKIITAEDPVEYNFNGINQVQVRESIGLTFPLILKAMLRQAPNVVLVGEIRDREVGDIAIQAALTGHLVFSTLHTNDAPSAITRLVDMGIKPFLVASSIQAIMAQRLIRVLCPKCKRLDPNPDRKLLSLVNISEEEIAGGEIHEAVGCAACNGNGYRGRMAIFEMMVMNAEVRELAFERASISKIREAAIRGGMRSLLGDGKLKILRGITTPVEVARFAQIEGFDPSEIGAA
;
A
#
# COMPACT_ATOMS: atom_id res chain seq x y z
N MET A 1 -67.79 32.72 19.44
CA MET A 1 -67.64 31.75 20.55
C MET A 1 -67.12 30.44 19.98
N PRO A 2 -66.16 29.74 20.61
CA PRO A 2 -64.76 30.17 20.71
C PRO A 2 -63.72 29.06 20.38
N ARG A 3 -62.46 29.51 20.15
CA ARG A 3 -61.15 28.96 20.59
C ARG A 3 -60.73 27.53 20.20
N SER A 4 -59.60 27.44 19.50
CA SER A 4 -58.34 27.12 20.20
C SER A 4 -57.13 27.75 19.50
N GLU A 5 -56.58 28.76 20.18
CA GLU A 5 -55.31 29.41 19.85
C GLU A 5 -54.18 28.40 20.11
N ARG A 6 -53.32 28.17 19.11
CA ARG A 6 -52.01 27.57 19.38
C ARG A 6 -51.16 28.62 20.09
N PRO A 7 -50.56 28.30 21.25
CA PRO A 7 -49.76 29.25 21.98
C PRO A 7 -48.50 29.62 21.19
N LYS A 8 -48.27 30.92 21.04
CA LYS A 8 -46.97 31.49 20.69
C LYS A 8 -45.98 31.04 21.75
N ILE A 9 -45.10 30.10 21.42
CA ILE A 9 -43.94 29.80 22.26
C ILE A 9 -43.03 31.02 22.14
N GLY A 10 -43.04 31.81 23.22
CA GLY A 10 -42.14 32.94 23.39
C GLY A 10 -40.70 32.48 23.25
N ALA A 11 -39.87 33.36 22.69
CA ALA A 11 -38.43 33.25 22.71
C ALA A 11 -37.96 33.18 24.17
N SER A 12 -37.86 31.96 24.69
CA SER A 12 -37.05 31.65 25.86
C SER A 12 -35.61 31.74 25.39
N VAL A 13 -34.99 32.88 25.69
CA VAL A 13 -33.56 33.08 25.62
C VAL A 13 -32.93 32.07 26.57
N LEU A 14 -32.54 30.90 26.05
CA LEU A 14 -31.60 30.01 26.70
C LEU A 14 -30.26 30.75 26.73
N ALA A 15 -30.06 31.53 27.78
CA ALA A 15 -28.77 32.09 28.14
C ALA A 15 -27.78 30.92 28.20
N ARG A 16 -26.87 30.87 27.23
CA ARG A 16 -25.71 29.98 27.20
C ARG A 16 -24.93 30.24 28.50
N LYS A 17 -25.14 29.43 29.56
CA LYS A 17 -24.33 29.48 30.77
C LYS A 17 -22.88 29.35 30.31
N VAL A 18 -22.13 30.45 30.38
CA VAL A 18 -20.69 30.45 30.10
C VAL A 18 -20.09 29.47 31.10
N ARG A 19 -19.58 28.33 30.61
CA ARG A 19 -18.85 27.38 31.46
C ARG A 19 -17.62 28.11 31.97
N LYS A 20 -17.51 28.30 33.29
CA LYS A 20 -16.33 28.92 33.90
C LYS A 20 -15.09 28.11 33.54
N LYS A 21 -13.97 28.78 33.26
CA LYS A 21 -12.69 28.10 32.99
C LYS A 21 -12.15 27.50 34.29
N LEU A 22 -11.29 26.46 34.19
CA LEU A 22 -10.66 25.82 35.34
C LEU A 22 -9.98 26.85 36.27
N GLY A 23 -9.24 27.82 35.70
CA GLY A 23 -8.60 28.88 36.48
C GLY A 23 -9.60 29.76 37.26
N GLU A 24 -10.74 30.10 36.67
CA GLU A 24 -11.80 30.87 37.35
C GLU A 24 -12.48 30.07 38.47
N ILE A 25 -12.57 28.75 38.32
CA ILE A 25 -13.11 27.85 39.35
C ILE A 25 -12.13 27.76 40.52
N LEU A 26 -10.84 27.55 40.26
CA LEU A 26 -9.82 27.44 41.31
C LEU A 26 -9.59 28.76 42.07
N VAL A 27 -9.69 29.91 41.39
CA VAL A 27 -9.68 31.23 42.06
C VAL A 27 -10.94 31.43 42.90
N GLY A 28 -12.11 31.05 42.37
CA GLY A 28 -13.38 31.13 43.09
C GLY A 28 -13.44 30.26 44.35
N ASP A 29 -12.72 29.14 44.36
CA ASP A 29 -12.59 28.23 45.50
C ASP A 29 -11.49 28.66 46.49
N GLY A 30 -10.76 29.74 46.21
CA GLY A 30 -9.66 30.23 47.05
C GLY A 30 -8.41 29.35 47.03
N VAL A 31 -8.26 28.48 46.02
CA VAL A 31 -7.12 27.55 45.88
C VAL A 31 -5.90 28.27 45.30
N VAL A 32 -6.11 29.16 44.32
CA VAL A 32 -5.04 29.85 43.58
C VAL A 32 -5.36 31.34 43.46
N GLU A 33 -4.34 32.20 43.55
CA GLU A 33 -4.48 33.63 43.26
C GLU A 33 -4.56 33.90 41.74
N GLU A 34 -5.29 34.94 41.35
CA GLU A 34 -5.47 35.31 39.93
C GLU A 34 -4.13 35.62 39.22
N SER A 35 -3.15 36.15 39.96
CA SER A 35 -1.78 36.41 39.50
C SER A 35 -1.02 35.11 39.13
N ALA A 36 -1.25 34.04 39.89
CA ALA A 36 -0.63 32.73 39.67
C ALA A 36 -1.25 32.01 38.46
N ILE A 37 -2.56 32.16 38.22
CA ILE A 37 -3.23 31.62 37.03
C ILE A 37 -2.65 32.21 35.74
N ALA A 38 -2.52 33.54 35.64
CA ALA A 38 -2.00 34.19 34.43
C ALA A 38 -0.56 33.74 34.08
N THR A 39 0.26 33.54 35.12
CA THR A 39 1.64 33.04 34.98
C THR A 39 1.65 31.59 34.50
N CYS A 40 0.81 30.72 35.10
CA CYS A 40 0.74 29.31 34.73
C CYS A 40 0.08 29.08 33.36
N GLU A 41 -0.85 29.93 32.93
CA GLU A 41 -1.45 29.86 31.59
C GLU A 41 -0.45 30.18 30.48
N THR A 42 0.46 31.13 30.73
CA THR A 42 1.53 31.47 29.78
C THR A 42 2.50 30.31 29.62
N GLU A 43 2.93 29.72 30.75
CA GLU A 43 3.84 28.59 30.75
C GLU A 43 3.22 27.31 30.21
N ALA A 44 1.93 27.06 30.47
CA ALA A 44 1.18 25.96 29.85
C ALA A 44 1.18 26.08 28.32
N ARG A 45 1.06 27.30 27.78
CA ARG A 45 1.08 27.54 26.34
C ARG A 45 2.48 27.34 25.73
N GLU A 46 3.53 27.73 26.44
CA GLU A 46 4.93 27.60 25.98
C GLU A 46 5.46 26.16 26.09
N SER A 47 5.06 25.43 27.13
CA SER A 47 5.50 24.05 27.38
C SER A 47 4.61 22.98 26.73
N GLY A 48 3.42 23.36 26.25
CA GLY A 48 2.42 22.43 25.72
C GLY A 48 1.72 21.59 26.81
N LYS A 49 1.97 21.85 28.10
CA LYS A 49 1.33 21.17 29.24
C LYS A 49 -0.06 21.74 29.53
N ARG A 50 -0.89 21.00 30.28
CA ARG A 50 -2.20 21.51 30.72
C ARG A 50 -2.05 22.45 31.91
N LEU A 51 -2.92 23.46 32.01
CA LEU A 51 -2.93 24.43 33.12
C LEU A 51 -2.92 23.75 34.50
N GLY A 52 -3.71 22.69 34.68
CA GLY A 52 -3.78 21.93 35.93
C GLY A 52 -2.44 21.26 36.30
N GLU A 53 -1.69 20.75 35.32
CA GLU A 53 -0.39 20.11 35.53
C GLU A 53 0.65 21.15 36.00
N VAL A 54 0.68 22.32 35.36
CA VAL A 54 1.59 23.42 35.73
C VAL A 54 1.27 23.97 37.13
N LEU A 55 0.00 24.04 37.51
CA LEU A 55 -0.42 24.47 38.85
C LEU A 55 0.03 23.49 39.95
N VAL A 56 0.04 22.19 39.66
CA VAL A 56 0.53 21.16 40.59
C VAL A 56 2.06 21.18 40.67
N GLU A 57 2.75 21.24 39.53
CA GLU A 57 4.23 21.27 39.48
C GLU A 57 4.82 22.46 40.24
N LYS A 58 4.13 23.61 40.21
CA LYS A 58 4.56 24.83 40.94
C LYS A 58 4.06 24.89 42.39
N GLY A 59 3.30 23.90 42.84
CA GLY A 59 2.78 23.84 44.21
C GLY A 59 1.68 24.86 44.50
N PHE A 60 1.02 25.43 43.48
CA PHE A 60 -0.10 26.35 43.66
C PHE A 60 -1.42 25.64 43.94
N ALA A 61 -1.56 24.38 43.51
CA ALA A 61 -2.73 23.54 43.80
C ALA A 61 -2.30 22.08 43.98
N THR A 62 -3.07 21.30 44.75
CA THR A 62 -2.90 19.85 44.82
C THR A 62 -3.64 19.15 43.68
N GLU A 63 -3.24 17.93 43.33
CA GLU A 63 -3.92 17.16 42.28
C GLU A 63 -5.40 16.90 42.59
N ILE A 64 -5.74 16.75 43.88
CA ILE A 64 -7.13 16.62 44.35
C ILE A 64 -7.92 17.90 44.08
N GLN A 65 -7.33 19.07 44.36
CA GLN A 65 -7.98 20.36 44.11
C GLN A 65 -8.19 20.60 42.61
N VAL A 66 -7.21 20.24 41.77
CA VAL A 66 -7.33 20.33 40.31
C VAL A 66 -8.37 19.34 39.78
N GLY A 67 -8.37 18.09 40.24
CA GLY A 67 -9.35 17.08 39.85
C GLY A 67 -10.78 17.45 40.24
N SER A 68 -10.98 17.98 41.45
CA SER A 68 -12.27 18.51 41.91
C SER A 68 -12.75 19.70 41.06
N GLY A 69 -11.83 20.60 40.70
CA GLY A 69 -12.11 21.72 39.80
C GLY A 69 -12.54 21.27 38.39
N LEU A 70 -11.88 20.24 37.84
CA LEU A 70 -12.22 19.64 36.55
C LEU A 70 -13.59 18.96 36.57
N ALA A 71 -13.90 18.21 37.63
CA ALA A 71 -15.21 17.60 37.83
C ALA A 71 -16.32 18.66 37.81
N ARG A 72 -16.13 19.76 38.54
CA ARG A 72 -17.09 20.89 38.57
C ARG A 72 -17.21 21.61 37.23
N GLN A 73 -16.10 21.76 36.51
CA GLN A 73 -16.10 22.34 35.16
C GLN A 73 -16.92 21.49 34.18
N ALA A 74 -16.81 20.16 34.29
CA ALA A 74 -17.52 19.19 33.47
C ALA A 74 -18.97 18.94 33.93
N GLY A 75 -19.32 19.32 35.17
CA GLY A 75 -20.60 19.02 35.80
C GLY A 75 -20.73 17.55 36.19
N MET A 76 -19.64 16.93 36.62
CA MET A 76 -19.49 15.51 36.99
C MET A 76 -19.14 15.38 38.47
N ASP A 77 -19.35 14.18 39.02
CA ASP A 77 -18.90 13.85 40.38
C ASP A 77 -17.38 13.64 40.42
N PHE A 78 -16.79 13.84 41.60
CA PHE A 78 -15.37 13.60 41.87
C PHE A 78 -15.20 12.47 42.87
N VAL A 79 -14.29 11.53 42.60
CA VAL A 79 -13.95 10.42 43.52
C VAL A 79 -12.45 10.41 43.77
N ASP A 80 -12.11 10.37 45.05
CA ASP A 80 -10.74 10.28 45.56
C ASP A 80 -10.43 8.82 45.94
N LEU A 81 -9.60 8.16 45.15
CA LEU A 81 -9.20 6.77 45.37
C LEU A 81 -8.24 6.60 46.56
N GLY A 82 -7.66 7.69 47.06
CA GLY A 82 -6.86 7.70 48.29
C GLY A 82 -7.69 7.52 49.57
N THR A 83 -9.02 7.50 49.47
CA THR A 83 -9.93 7.28 50.60
C THR A 83 -10.49 5.86 50.62
N ALA A 84 -10.79 5.32 51.81
CA ALA A 84 -11.40 4.00 51.97
C ALA A 84 -12.81 3.91 51.32
N GLU A 85 -13.52 5.03 51.25
CA GLU A 85 -14.82 5.13 50.57
C GLU A 85 -14.66 5.09 49.04
N GLY A 86 -13.67 5.80 48.47
CA GLY A 86 -13.44 5.82 47.02
C GLY A 86 -12.88 4.50 46.47
N SER A 87 -11.93 3.88 47.17
CA SER A 87 -11.35 2.59 46.79
C SER A 87 -12.35 1.43 46.90
N GLY A 88 -13.26 1.47 47.89
CA GLY A 88 -14.31 0.46 48.07
C GLY A 88 -15.40 0.47 46.99
N LEU A 89 -15.42 1.48 46.12
CA LEU A 89 -16.34 1.59 45.00
C LEU A 89 -15.84 0.90 43.72
N VAL A 90 -14.62 0.37 43.67
CA VAL A 90 -14.00 -0.14 42.43
C VAL A 90 -14.35 -1.61 42.17
N ASP A 91 -14.80 -1.92 40.96
CA ASP A 91 -15.09 -3.29 40.50
C ASP A 91 -14.52 -3.55 39.09
N LEU A 92 -13.31 -4.14 39.06
CA LEU A 92 -12.59 -4.48 37.83
C LEU A 92 -13.26 -5.56 36.98
N SER A 93 -14.21 -6.32 37.52
CA SER A 93 -14.90 -7.36 36.74
C SER A 93 -15.80 -6.79 35.64
N LEU A 94 -16.09 -5.48 35.70
CA LEU A 94 -17.03 -4.80 34.81
C LEU A 94 -16.41 -4.35 33.48
N VAL A 95 -15.08 -4.28 33.38
CA VAL A 95 -14.35 -3.81 32.18
C VAL A 95 -13.09 -4.64 31.98
N ASP A 96 -12.77 -4.94 30.72
CA ASP A 96 -11.55 -5.68 30.34
C ASP A 96 -10.28 -4.97 30.84
N GLU A 97 -9.37 -5.74 31.43
CA GLU A 97 -8.11 -5.24 32.00
C GLU A 97 -7.24 -4.53 30.95
N GLU A 98 -7.31 -4.95 29.68
CA GLU A 98 -6.60 -4.27 28.59
C GLU A 98 -7.07 -2.81 28.44
N ILE A 99 -8.37 -2.56 28.59
CA ILE A 99 -8.96 -1.21 28.49
C ILE A 99 -8.55 -0.36 29.70
N VAL A 100 -8.63 -0.94 30.90
CA VAL A 100 -8.25 -0.28 32.17
C VAL A 100 -6.80 0.19 32.12
N ARG A 101 -5.87 -0.69 31.72
CA ARG A 101 -4.43 -0.39 31.68
C ARG A 101 -4.06 0.57 30.55
N LYS A 102 -4.60 0.38 29.35
CA LYS A 102 -4.21 1.15 28.17
C LYS A 102 -4.76 2.57 28.17
N HIS A 103 -5.93 2.78 28.76
CA HIS A 103 -6.63 4.05 28.73
C HIS A 103 -6.75 4.73 30.10
N CYS A 104 -6.22 4.13 31.17
CA CYS A 104 -6.27 4.66 32.54
C CYS A 104 -7.72 5.01 32.95
N VAL A 105 -8.61 4.02 32.83
CA VAL A 105 -10.03 4.14 33.18
C VAL A 105 -10.36 3.06 34.21
N ILE A 106 -10.96 3.44 35.33
CA ILE A 106 -11.26 2.49 36.41
C ILE A 106 -12.78 2.32 36.55
N PRO A 107 -13.35 1.12 36.38
CA PRO A 107 -14.76 0.88 36.65
C PRO A 107 -15.05 0.95 38.15
N LEU A 108 -16.04 1.76 38.53
CA LEU A 108 -16.49 1.87 39.91
C LEU A 108 -17.59 0.82 40.16
N SER A 109 -18.84 1.20 39.97
CA SER A 109 -20.00 0.35 40.23
C SER A 109 -20.98 0.39 39.05
N SER A 110 -21.80 -0.64 38.92
CA SER A 110 -22.98 -0.61 38.04
C SER A 110 -24.21 -0.33 38.90
N ASP A 111 -24.84 0.81 38.70
CA ASP A 111 -26.11 1.17 39.36
C ASP A 111 -27.19 1.32 38.30
N SER A 112 -28.33 0.65 38.50
CA SER A 112 -29.51 0.79 37.64
C SER A 112 -29.26 0.51 36.14
N GLY A 113 -28.29 -0.34 35.82
CA GLY A 113 -27.93 -0.70 34.43
C GLY A 113 -27.00 0.29 33.72
N ARG A 114 -26.42 1.25 34.47
CA ARG A 114 -25.39 2.17 33.97
C ARG A 114 -24.08 1.97 34.72
N LEU A 115 -23.00 1.86 33.96
CA LEU A 115 -21.64 1.68 34.49
C LEU A 115 -21.06 3.03 34.90
N ARG A 116 -20.56 3.18 36.13
CA ARG A 116 -19.77 4.36 36.51
C ARG A 116 -18.30 4.13 36.20
N LEU A 117 -17.70 5.00 35.41
CA LEU A 117 -16.30 4.96 35.02
C LEU A 117 -15.54 6.15 35.58
N LEU A 118 -14.46 5.88 36.30
CA LEU A 118 -13.52 6.88 36.78
C LEU A 118 -12.51 7.22 35.67
N VAL A 119 -12.39 8.51 35.34
CA VAL A 119 -11.49 9.04 34.31
C VAL A 119 -10.68 10.22 34.85
N HIS A 120 -9.46 10.41 34.39
CA HIS A 120 -8.63 11.55 34.81
C HIS A 120 -8.85 12.81 33.97
N ASP A 121 -9.28 12.67 32.70
CA ASP A 121 -9.60 13.80 31.81
C ASP A 121 -10.99 13.60 31.17
N PRO A 122 -12.03 14.29 31.66
CA PRO A 122 -13.37 14.20 31.09
C PRO A 122 -13.49 14.88 29.72
N MET A 123 -12.47 15.61 29.25
CA MET A 123 -12.42 16.28 27.95
C MET A 123 -11.67 15.47 26.88
N ASP A 124 -11.14 14.29 27.21
CA ASP A 124 -10.56 13.37 26.25
C ASP A 124 -11.65 12.66 25.43
N LEU A 125 -12.14 13.35 24.39
CA LEU A 125 -13.21 12.86 23.53
C LEU A 125 -12.83 11.58 22.77
N GLU A 126 -11.54 11.34 22.51
CA GLU A 126 -11.06 10.14 21.82
C GLU A 126 -11.20 8.90 22.70
N MET A 127 -10.77 9.00 23.96
CA MET A 127 -10.97 7.97 24.96
C MET A 127 -12.47 7.69 25.19
N LEU A 128 -13.30 8.72 25.26
CA LEU A 128 -14.75 8.56 25.45
C LEU A 128 -15.45 7.86 24.28
N ASP A 129 -15.09 8.18 23.03
CA ASP A 129 -15.64 7.51 21.86
C ASP A 129 -15.16 6.06 21.76
N LEU A 130 -13.94 5.76 22.19
CA LEU A 130 -13.43 4.40 22.26
C LEU A 130 -14.17 3.57 23.32
N LEU A 131 -14.38 4.12 24.52
CA LEU A 131 -15.14 3.47 25.58
C LEU A 131 -16.57 3.16 25.12
N ARG A 132 -17.23 4.07 24.42
CA ARG A 132 -18.58 3.86 23.83
C ARG A 132 -18.62 2.74 22.79
N PHE A 133 -17.51 2.51 22.08
CA PHE A 133 -17.43 1.45 21.08
C PHE A 133 -17.10 0.08 21.71
N ARG A 134 -16.26 0.07 22.74
CA ARG A 134 -15.76 -1.16 23.39
C ARG A 134 -16.70 -1.68 24.48
N LEU A 135 -17.43 -0.81 25.17
CA LEU A 135 -18.31 -1.20 26.27
C LEU A 135 -19.76 -1.37 25.76
N PRO A 136 -20.39 -2.53 26.01
CA PRO A 136 -21.74 -2.81 25.52
C PRO A 136 -22.85 -2.10 26.31
N GLN A 137 -22.52 -1.46 27.44
CA GLN A 137 -23.47 -0.79 28.34
C GLN A 137 -23.25 0.72 28.37
N GLU A 138 -24.32 1.49 28.59
CA GLU A 138 -24.21 2.94 28.83
C GLU A 138 -23.43 3.19 30.13
N PHE A 139 -22.62 4.26 30.13
CA PHE A 139 -21.81 4.62 31.28
C PHE A 139 -21.90 6.10 31.62
N ASP A 140 -21.77 6.40 32.90
CA ASP A 140 -21.65 7.74 33.46
C ASP A 140 -20.20 7.95 33.92
N LEU A 141 -19.68 9.16 33.70
CA LEU A 141 -18.29 9.49 33.99
C LEU A 141 -18.17 10.17 35.35
N VAL A 142 -17.13 9.78 36.08
CA VAL A 142 -16.71 10.38 37.34
C VAL A 142 -15.25 10.77 37.19
N VAL A 143 -14.85 11.93 37.72
CA VAL A 143 -13.47 12.41 37.62
C VAL A 143 -12.65 11.91 38.81
N GLY A 144 -11.47 11.38 38.52
CA GLY A 144 -10.49 10.94 39.52
C GLY A 144 -9.12 11.59 39.32
N VAL A 145 -8.22 11.34 40.27
CA VAL A 145 -6.84 11.85 40.21
C VAL A 145 -5.96 10.85 39.45
N LYS A 146 -5.24 11.34 38.43
CA LYS A 146 -4.42 10.49 37.54
C LYS A 146 -3.37 9.65 38.27
N SER A 147 -2.65 10.24 39.23
CA SER A 147 -1.63 9.54 40.02
C SER A 147 -2.22 8.37 40.81
N GLN A 148 -3.30 8.62 41.56
CA GLN A 148 -4.00 7.61 42.34
C GLN A 148 -4.55 6.49 41.46
N MET A 149 -5.06 6.82 40.26
CA MET A 149 -5.53 5.82 39.30
C MET A 149 -4.39 4.94 38.79
N MET A 150 -3.23 5.53 38.48
CA MET A 150 -2.05 4.79 38.02
C MET A 150 -1.48 3.88 39.12
N ASP A 151 -1.41 4.37 40.36
CA ASP A 151 -0.96 3.58 41.51
C ASP A 151 -1.89 2.38 41.74
N TRP A 152 -3.21 2.62 41.68
CA TRP A 152 -4.21 1.57 41.86
C TRP A 152 -4.18 0.50 40.75
N ILE A 153 -3.97 0.91 39.49
CA ILE A 153 -3.77 -0.03 38.37
C ILE A 153 -2.46 -0.82 38.51
N GLY A 154 -1.41 -0.20 39.06
CA GLY A 154 -0.11 -0.83 39.31
C GLY A 154 -0.12 -1.89 40.41
N GLU A 155 -0.90 -1.69 41.47
CA GLU A 155 -1.00 -2.62 42.61
C GLU A 155 -1.79 -3.91 42.29
N GLY A 156 -2.69 -3.89 41.30
CA GLY A 156 -3.54 -5.04 40.91
C GLY A 156 -2.82 -6.18 40.15
N GLY A 157 -1.54 -6.02 39.79
CA GLY A 157 -0.82 -6.95 38.90
C GLY A 157 -0.09 -8.13 39.57
N ALA A 158 -0.12 -8.27 40.90
CA ALA A 158 0.68 -9.28 41.63
C ALA A 158 -0.10 -10.55 42.04
N ALA A 159 -1.40 -10.65 41.76
CA ALA A 159 -2.21 -11.78 42.21
C ALA A 159 -3.00 -12.39 41.04
N THR A 160 -2.32 -13.09 40.13
CA THR A 160 -2.75 -14.32 39.44
C THR A 160 -1.92 -14.54 38.17
N VAL A 161 -0.80 -15.25 38.28
CA VAL A 161 -0.34 -16.36 37.41
C VAL A 161 0.93 -16.87 38.07
N GLY A 162 0.86 -18.06 38.65
CA GLY A 162 2.02 -18.74 39.18
C GLY A 162 2.86 -19.39 38.08
N GLY A 163 4.18 -19.43 38.32
CA GLY A 163 5.06 -20.48 37.80
C GLY A 163 6.26 -19.99 37.01
N GLY A 164 7.42 -19.95 37.67
CA GLY A 164 8.73 -19.96 37.01
C GLY A 164 9.74 -19.03 37.65
N GLY A 165 10.55 -19.56 38.57
CA GLY A 165 11.57 -18.83 39.31
C GLY A 165 12.75 -18.34 38.46
N GLY A 166 13.47 -17.37 39.00
CA GLY A 166 14.72 -16.88 38.47
C GLY A 166 15.15 -15.59 39.17
N GLU A 167 15.92 -15.74 40.24
CA GLU A 167 16.77 -14.66 40.76
C GLU A 167 17.77 -14.23 39.66
N ALA A 168 17.94 -12.92 39.44
CA ALA A 168 19.22 -12.30 39.09
C ALA A 168 19.08 -10.77 39.11
N GLY A 169 20.06 -10.12 39.73
CA GLY A 169 20.20 -8.67 39.87
C GLY A 169 20.63 -7.93 38.60
N PRO A 170 21.09 -6.67 38.75
CA PRO A 170 21.11 -5.67 37.69
C PRO A 170 22.39 -5.77 36.86
N ASP A 171 22.27 -5.70 35.53
CA ASP A 171 23.40 -5.34 34.67
C ASP A 171 22.93 -4.42 33.55
N SER A 172 23.43 -3.19 33.65
CA SER A 172 23.66 -2.25 32.56
C SER A 172 24.60 -2.86 31.52
N ILE A 173 24.33 -2.65 30.22
CA ILE A 173 25.31 -2.30 29.17
C ILE A 173 24.54 -1.74 27.97
N ASP A 174 24.71 -0.44 27.78
CA ASP A 174 25.11 0.25 26.56
C ASP A 174 24.79 -0.41 25.19
N VAL A 175 23.82 0.17 24.48
CA VAL A 175 23.81 0.18 23.02
C VAL A 175 23.58 1.63 22.58
N THR A 176 24.69 2.35 22.44
CA THR A 176 24.84 3.49 21.53
C THR A 176 24.92 2.98 20.07
N VAL A 177 24.72 3.90 19.10
CA VAL A 177 24.60 3.74 17.62
C VAL A 177 23.13 3.70 17.17
N ASP A 178 22.57 4.62 16.39
CA ASP A 178 23.12 5.68 15.55
C ASP A 178 22.07 6.80 15.39
N LYS A 179 22.39 8.03 15.78
CA LYS A 179 21.62 9.24 15.47
C LYS A 179 22.43 10.05 14.48
N SER A 180 22.15 9.89 13.19
CA SER A 180 22.41 10.94 12.20
C SER A 180 21.51 10.79 10.99
N VAL A 181 20.88 11.90 10.59
CA VAL A 181 20.14 12.18 9.34
C VAL A 181 18.86 11.34 9.15
N ASP A 182 17.65 11.80 9.49
CA ASP A 182 16.98 12.94 8.86
C ASP A 182 15.84 13.43 9.79
N SER A 183 16.09 14.49 10.56
CA SER A 183 15.10 15.16 11.41
C SER A 183 15.11 16.65 11.10
N SER A 184 14.60 17.01 9.93
CA SER A 184 14.38 18.42 9.57
C SER A 184 13.18 18.61 8.65
N VAL A 185 12.05 17.96 8.95
CA VAL A 185 10.72 18.35 8.45
C VAL A 185 9.64 17.75 9.35
N ASP A 186 9.52 18.27 10.59
CA ASP A 186 8.20 18.33 11.25
C ASP A 186 8.26 19.19 12.51
N SER A 187 8.19 20.52 12.33
CA SER A 187 7.88 21.48 13.39
C SER A 187 7.67 22.88 12.80
N SER A 188 6.75 23.01 11.85
CA SER A 188 6.10 24.29 11.50
C SER A 188 5.17 24.11 10.30
N ILE A 189 4.03 23.43 10.49
CA ILE A 189 2.83 23.80 9.76
C ILE A 189 1.71 24.00 10.77
N ASP A 190 1.27 25.24 10.77
CA ASP A 190 0.37 25.91 11.69
C ASP A 190 -1.01 25.24 11.78
N SER A 191 -1.36 24.95 13.02
CA SER A 191 -2.69 25.01 13.63
C SER A 191 -3.67 26.01 12.98
N SER A 192 -4.45 25.58 11.99
CA SER A 192 -5.72 26.26 11.62
C SER A 192 -6.62 25.42 10.70
N ILE A 193 -6.96 24.20 11.11
CA ILE A 193 -8.15 23.53 10.60
C ILE A 193 -8.94 23.04 11.81
N ASP A 194 -10.03 23.74 12.13
CA ASP A 194 -11.04 23.28 13.07
C ASP A 194 -11.48 21.87 12.64
N VAL A 195 -11.17 20.87 13.48
CA VAL A 195 -11.50 19.47 13.18
C VAL A 195 -12.99 19.27 13.42
N ASP A 196 -13.77 19.43 12.36
CA ASP A 196 -15.21 19.20 12.35
C ASP A 196 -15.50 17.68 12.52
N ALA A 197 -16.65 17.31 13.10
CA ALA A 197 -17.08 15.90 13.22
C ALA A 197 -17.19 15.14 11.88
N GLY A 198 -17.16 15.88 10.75
CA GLY A 198 -17.07 15.34 9.40
C GLY A 198 -15.70 14.77 9.04
N ASP A 199 -14.59 15.30 9.59
CA ASP A 199 -13.23 14.85 9.28
C ASP A 199 -12.95 13.44 9.81
N SER A 200 -13.46 13.10 11.00
CA SER A 200 -13.37 11.74 11.55
C SER A 200 -14.04 10.68 10.64
N LYS A 201 -15.19 11.01 10.03
CA LYS A 201 -15.90 10.11 9.11
C LYS A 201 -15.13 9.90 7.80
N ILE A 202 -14.50 10.95 7.27
CA ILE A 202 -13.70 10.87 6.04
C ILE A 202 -12.41 10.10 6.28
N VAL A 203 -11.75 10.29 7.43
CA VAL A 203 -10.56 9.53 7.82
C VAL A 203 -10.88 8.03 7.88
N ARG A 204 -11.97 7.64 8.55
CA ARG A 204 -12.41 6.24 8.62
C ARG A 204 -12.73 5.68 7.23
N LEU A 205 -13.49 6.42 6.43
CA LEU A 205 -13.82 6.02 5.06
C LEU A 205 -12.55 5.76 4.23
N VAL A 206 -11.61 6.70 4.17
CA VAL A 206 -10.39 6.54 3.37
C VAL A 206 -9.56 5.35 3.85
N ASN A 207 -9.42 5.17 5.16
CA ASN A 207 -8.69 4.03 5.72
C ASN A 207 -9.38 2.70 5.37
N GLU A 208 -10.70 2.60 5.51
CA GLU A 208 -11.48 1.41 5.17
C GLU A 208 -11.35 1.07 3.67
N LEU A 209 -11.43 2.06 2.78
CA LEU A 209 -11.26 1.86 1.35
C LEU A 209 -9.88 1.31 1.00
N ILE A 210 -8.82 1.82 1.64
CA ILE A 210 -7.45 1.34 1.42
C ILE A 210 -7.29 -0.10 1.93
N VAL A 211 -7.74 -0.38 3.16
CA VAL A 211 -7.67 -1.73 3.76
C VAL A 211 -8.46 -2.73 2.92
N GLU A 212 -9.67 -2.37 2.50
CA GLU A 212 -10.51 -3.20 1.63
C GLU A 212 -9.81 -3.48 0.29
N ALA A 213 -9.24 -2.46 -0.36
CA ALA A 213 -8.54 -2.64 -1.62
C ALA A 213 -7.34 -3.58 -1.49
N VAL A 214 -6.57 -3.48 -0.40
CA VAL A 214 -5.45 -4.38 -0.12
C VAL A 214 -5.93 -5.81 0.09
N ARG A 215 -6.94 -6.03 0.95
CA ARG A 215 -7.55 -7.36 1.18
C ARG A 215 -8.17 -7.94 -0.10
N GLY A 216 -8.75 -7.09 -0.93
CA GLY A 216 -9.27 -7.42 -2.27
C GLY A 216 -8.19 -7.70 -3.32
N ARG A 217 -6.90 -7.63 -2.95
CA ARG A 217 -5.73 -7.82 -3.80
C ARG A 217 -5.61 -6.81 -4.95
N ALA A 218 -6.20 -5.63 -4.82
CA ALA A 218 -6.07 -4.58 -5.83
C ALA A 218 -4.60 -4.16 -6.03
N SER A 219 -4.21 -3.85 -7.26
CA SER A 219 -2.91 -3.25 -7.59
C SER A 219 -2.96 -1.73 -7.58
N ASP A 220 -4.11 -1.15 -7.89
CA ASP A 220 -4.31 0.28 -7.94
C ASP A 220 -5.69 0.65 -7.40
N ILE A 221 -5.76 1.73 -6.63
CA ILE A 221 -6.99 2.37 -6.17
C ILE A 221 -7.12 3.67 -6.96
N HIS A 222 -8.21 3.82 -7.69
CA HIS A 222 -8.52 5.00 -8.49
C HIS A 222 -9.64 5.80 -7.82
N VAL A 223 -9.36 7.05 -7.48
CA VAL A 223 -10.33 8.01 -6.95
C VAL A 223 -10.51 9.10 -7.98
N GLU A 224 -11.61 9.04 -8.72
CA GLU A 224 -11.79 9.87 -9.92
C GLU A 224 -12.98 10.80 -9.80
N PRO A 225 -12.80 12.11 -9.99
CA PRO A 225 -13.92 13.04 -9.99
C PRO A 225 -14.71 12.92 -11.29
N ARG A 226 -16.03 12.86 -11.17
CA ARG A 226 -17.02 13.06 -12.24
C ARG A 226 -17.74 14.38 -12.01
N ASP A 227 -18.64 14.74 -12.90
CA ASP A 227 -19.50 15.93 -12.76
C ASP A 227 -20.36 15.86 -11.49
N ASP A 228 -21.02 14.73 -11.24
CA ASP A 228 -22.03 14.56 -10.19
C ASP A 228 -21.58 13.74 -8.97
N ARG A 229 -20.43 13.06 -9.07
CA ARG A 229 -19.94 12.12 -8.05
C ARG A 229 -18.42 11.97 -8.04
N VAL A 230 -17.91 11.21 -7.07
CA VAL A 230 -16.55 10.67 -7.07
C VAL A 230 -16.63 9.17 -7.30
N GLU A 231 -16.03 8.69 -8.38
CA GLU A 231 -16.05 7.29 -8.77
C GLU A 231 -14.80 6.58 -8.22
N LEU A 232 -15.03 5.59 -7.37
CA LEU A 232 -13.97 4.74 -6.82
C LEU A 232 -13.86 3.47 -7.65
N ARG A 233 -12.67 3.19 -8.18
CA ARG A 233 -12.39 1.96 -8.93
C ARG A 233 -11.18 1.24 -8.37
N TYR A 234 -11.22 -0.07 -8.32
CA TYR A 234 -10.06 -0.90 -7.97
C TYR A 234 -9.57 -1.63 -9.20
N ARG A 235 -8.25 -1.63 -9.43
CA ARG A 235 -7.64 -2.53 -10.41
C ARG A 235 -7.33 -3.86 -9.74
N ILE A 236 -8.05 -4.92 -10.07
CA ILE A 236 -7.84 -6.26 -9.53
C ILE A 236 -7.47 -7.18 -10.69
N ASP A 237 -6.34 -7.89 -10.54
CA ASP A 237 -5.84 -8.80 -11.56
C ASP A 237 -5.76 -8.16 -12.97
N GLY A 238 -5.40 -6.86 -13.03
CA GLY A 238 -5.21 -6.09 -14.26
C GLY A 238 -6.45 -5.33 -14.75
N VAL A 239 -7.65 -5.70 -14.28
CA VAL A 239 -8.94 -5.14 -14.73
C VAL A 239 -9.47 -4.11 -13.74
N CYS A 240 -9.97 -2.98 -14.24
CA CYS A 240 -10.61 -1.96 -13.40
C CYS A 240 -12.07 -2.33 -13.12
N HIS A 241 -12.44 -2.37 -11.85
CA HIS A 241 -13.80 -2.60 -11.39
C HIS A 241 -14.31 -1.36 -10.65
N VAL A 242 -15.50 -0.88 -11.01
CA VAL A 242 -16.18 0.17 -10.25
C VAL A 242 -16.61 -0.42 -8.91
N ARG A 243 -16.12 0.18 -7.81
CA ARG A 243 -16.40 -0.31 -6.46
C ARG A 243 -17.59 0.40 -5.84
N GLN A 244 -17.56 1.73 -5.87
CA GLN A 244 -18.54 2.59 -5.23
C GLN A 244 -18.55 3.95 -5.91
N SER A 245 -19.71 4.60 -5.91
CA SER A 245 -19.85 6.01 -6.22
C SER A 245 -20.09 6.79 -4.93
N LEU A 246 -19.22 7.77 -4.64
CA LEU A 246 -19.29 8.61 -3.45
C LEU A 246 -19.91 9.98 -3.81
N PRO A 247 -20.68 10.61 -2.91
CA PRO A 247 -21.26 11.93 -3.16
C PRO A 247 -20.21 12.98 -3.49
N LYS A 248 -20.46 13.84 -4.49
CA LYS A 248 -19.52 14.91 -4.93
C LYS A 248 -19.03 15.80 -3.79
N ARG A 249 -19.88 16.08 -2.80
CA ARG A 249 -19.54 16.89 -1.61
C ARG A 249 -18.36 16.32 -0.80
N ASN A 250 -18.10 15.02 -0.88
CA ASN A 250 -17.00 14.37 -0.16
C ASN A 250 -15.63 14.54 -0.87
N GLN A 251 -15.61 15.01 -2.13
CA GLN A 251 -14.40 15.05 -2.95
C GLN A 251 -13.25 15.81 -2.30
N SER A 252 -13.50 17.05 -1.87
CA SER A 252 -12.44 17.90 -1.28
C SER A 252 -11.83 17.28 -0.03
N ALA A 253 -12.66 16.65 0.80
CA ALA A 253 -12.21 16.02 2.04
C ALA A 253 -11.40 14.74 1.77
N ILE A 254 -11.86 13.89 0.85
CA ILE A 254 -11.13 12.68 0.44
C ILE A 254 -9.76 13.05 -0.17
N LEU A 255 -9.76 14.05 -1.06
CA LEU A 255 -8.55 14.56 -1.70
C LEU A 255 -7.56 15.12 -0.66
N ALA A 256 -8.04 15.97 0.25
CA ALA A 256 -7.21 16.53 1.32
C ALA A 256 -6.62 15.42 2.22
N ARG A 257 -7.43 14.43 2.59
CA ARG A 257 -6.98 13.29 3.39
C ARG A 257 -5.90 12.47 2.67
N LEU A 258 -6.10 12.14 1.40
CA LEU A 258 -5.11 11.39 0.62
C LEU A 258 -3.81 12.18 0.44
N LYS A 259 -3.91 13.50 0.17
CA LYS A 259 -2.74 14.37 0.04
C LYS A 259 -1.95 14.48 1.33
N LEU A 260 -2.64 14.68 2.46
CA LEU A 260 -2.05 14.70 3.80
C LEU A 260 -1.31 13.40 4.09
N MET A 261 -1.96 12.24 3.87
CA MET A 261 -1.33 10.94 4.09
C MET A 261 -0.10 10.72 3.21
N SER A 262 -0.10 11.28 1.99
CA SER A 262 0.99 11.11 1.01
C SER A 262 2.14 12.12 1.13
N GLY A 263 2.01 13.12 2.02
CA GLY A 263 3.00 14.18 2.23
C GLY A 263 3.11 15.21 1.10
N VAL A 264 2.08 15.37 0.26
CA VAL A 264 2.06 16.34 -0.85
C VAL A 264 1.26 17.60 -0.50
N ASN A 265 1.44 18.68 -1.27
CA ASN A 265 0.81 19.96 -0.98
C ASN A 265 -0.72 19.92 -1.22
N ILE A 266 -1.50 20.09 -0.15
CA ILE A 266 -2.97 20.05 -0.15
C ILE A 266 -3.58 21.24 -0.92
N SER A 267 -2.95 22.41 -0.79
CA SER A 267 -3.42 23.68 -1.37
C SER A 267 -3.15 23.77 -2.87
N GLU A 268 -2.07 23.16 -3.34
CA GLU A 268 -1.76 23.11 -4.76
C GLU A 268 -2.59 22.02 -5.46
N ARG A 269 -3.31 22.39 -6.52
CA ARG A 269 -4.26 21.51 -7.25
C ARG A 269 -4.13 21.60 -8.76
N ARG A 270 -3.18 22.40 -9.26
CA ARG A 270 -3.05 22.77 -10.68
C ARG A 270 -1.91 22.04 -11.38
N ILE A 271 -1.06 21.36 -10.62
CA ILE A 271 0.06 20.57 -11.14
C ILE A 271 -0.02 19.14 -10.60
N PRO A 272 0.48 18.14 -11.35
CA PRO A 272 0.63 16.79 -10.83
C PRO A 272 1.57 16.76 -9.62
N GLN A 273 1.30 15.85 -8.68
CA GLN A 273 2.13 15.63 -7.50
C GLN A 273 2.24 14.13 -7.23
N ASP A 274 3.42 13.68 -6.81
CA ASP A 274 3.67 12.30 -6.43
C ASP A 274 4.12 12.23 -4.97
N GLY A 275 3.57 11.27 -4.24
CA GLY A 275 3.82 11.06 -2.82
C GLY A 275 3.86 9.58 -2.47
N ARG A 276 4.04 9.29 -1.18
CA ARG A 276 4.04 7.92 -0.66
C ARG A 276 3.21 7.82 0.60
N ILE A 277 2.48 6.72 0.74
CA ILE A 277 1.74 6.37 1.95
C ILE A 277 2.30 5.06 2.47
N LYS A 278 2.62 4.98 3.76
CA LYS A 278 2.95 3.72 4.44
C LYS A 278 1.88 3.43 5.48
N LEU A 279 1.23 2.28 5.36
CA LEU A 279 0.16 1.89 6.28
C LEU A 279 0.36 0.45 6.78
N PRO A 280 0.29 0.21 8.10
CA PRO A 280 0.22 -1.14 8.63
C PRO A 280 -1.18 -1.72 8.35
N ILE A 281 -1.23 -2.83 7.60
CA ILE A 281 -2.46 -3.53 7.24
C ILE A 281 -2.24 -5.02 7.53
N ASP A 282 -3.10 -5.60 8.37
CA ASP A 282 -3.07 -7.04 8.73
C ASP A 282 -1.68 -7.51 9.21
N GLY A 283 -0.97 -6.67 9.97
CA GLY A 283 0.35 -6.97 10.54
C GLY A 283 1.54 -6.74 9.60
N ALA A 284 1.30 -6.35 8.34
CA ALA A 284 2.34 -6.02 7.37
C ALA A 284 2.35 -4.52 7.04
N GLN A 285 3.54 -3.94 6.85
CA GLN A 285 3.70 -2.60 6.29
C GLN A 285 3.44 -2.63 4.78
N VAL A 286 2.43 -1.89 4.33
CA VAL A 286 2.11 -1.74 2.89
C VAL A 286 2.50 -0.33 2.44
N ASP A 287 3.35 -0.24 1.43
CA ASP A 287 3.74 1.02 0.78
C ASP A 287 2.82 1.28 -0.41
N PHE A 288 2.41 2.52 -0.59
CA PHE A 288 1.62 2.98 -1.72
C PHE A 288 2.32 4.14 -2.39
N ARG A 289 2.47 4.07 -3.71
CA ARG A 289 2.82 5.24 -4.52
C ARG A 289 1.56 5.99 -4.85
N VAL A 290 1.50 7.26 -4.48
CA VAL A 290 0.34 8.12 -4.72
C VAL A 290 0.69 9.09 -5.83
N SER A 291 -0.20 9.23 -6.80
CA SER A 291 -0.10 10.25 -7.84
C SER A 291 -1.42 11.02 -7.89
N THR A 292 -1.34 12.34 -7.81
CA THR A 292 -2.48 13.25 -7.98
C THR A 292 -2.29 14.02 -9.28
N CYS A 293 -3.32 14.07 -10.11
CA CYS A 293 -3.28 14.76 -11.40
C CYS A 293 -4.52 15.65 -11.57
N PRO A 294 -4.37 16.94 -11.93
CA PRO A 294 -5.50 17.81 -12.24
C PRO A 294 -6.36 17.24 -13.37
N ALA A 295 -7.68 17.17 -13.18
CA ALA A 295 -8.64 16.82 -14.21
C ALA A 295 -9.81 17.82 -14.22
N TYR A 296 -10.66 17.74 -15.25
CA TYR A 296 -11.70 18.73 -15.52
C TYR A 296 -12.68 18.95 -14.35
N HIS A 297 -13.06 17.87 -13.65
CA HIS A 297 -13.98 17.93 -12.50
C HIS A 297 -13.28 17.95 -11.13
N GLY A 298 -11.97 18.20 -11.11
CA GLY A 298 -11.09 18.22 -9.96
C GLY A 298 -9.94 17.23 -10.10
N GLU A 299 -9.16 17.02 -9.04
CA GLU A 299 -7.98 16.15 -9.10
C GLU A 299 -8.37 14.67 -9.07
N SER A 300 -7.78 13.91 -10.00
CA SER A 300 -7.79 12.45 -9.99
C SER A 300 -6.64 11.95 -9.13
N VAL A 301 -6.90 10.99 -8.26
CA VAL A 301 -5.87 10.40 -7.38
C VAL A 301 -5.78 8.90 -7.64
N VAL A 302 -4.55 8.40 -7.79
CA VAL A 302 -4.26 6.97 -7.94
C VAL A 302 -3.28 6.54 -6.85
N LEU A 303 -3.63 5.50 -6.10
CA LEU A 303 -2.74 4.84 -5.15
C LEU A 303 -2.36 3.49 -5.74
N ARG A 304 -1.09 3.31 -6.09
CA ARG A 304 -0.54 2.01 -6.49
C ARG A 304 -0.05 1.26 -5.27
N VAL A 305 -0.59 0.07 -5.04
CA VAL A 305 -0.19 -0.81 -3.94
C VAL A 305 1.12 -1.49 -4.29
N LEU A 306 2.17 -1.28 -3.48
CA LEU A 306 3.46 -1.94 -3.63
C LEU A 306 3.52 -3.14 -2.68
N ARG A 307 3.73 -4.34 -3.24
CA ARG A 307 3.81 -5.60 -2.47
C ARG A 307 5.22 -6.22 -2.62
N PRO A 308 6.12 -6.05 -1.65
CA PRO A 308 7.47 -6.62 -1.72
C PRO A 308 7.46 -8.16 -1.76
N ASP A 309 6.46 -8.80 -1.15
CA ASP A 309 6.32 -10.27 -1.07
C ASP A 309 6.17 -10.95 -2.44
N SER A 310 5.82 -10.21 -3.49
CA SER A 310 5.59 -10.76 -4.83
C SER A 310 6.84 -11.36 -5.50
N VAL A 311 8.05 -11.06 -5.03
CA VAL A 311 9.29 -11.70 -5.53
C VAL A 311 9.60 -13.01 -4.84
N GLN A 312 9.21 -13.15 -3.58
CA GLN A 312 9.50 -14.34 -2.79
C GLN A 312 8.77 -15.59 -3.31
N ILE A 313 7.79 -15.40 -4.21
CA ILE A 313 7.05 -16.48 -4.87
C ILE A 313 7.99 -17.37 -5.73
N GLY A 314 9.14 -16.83 -6.18
CA GLY A 314 10.17 -17.56 -6.93
C GLY A 314 9.87 -17.76 -8.41
N LEU A 315 10.91 -18.01 -9.22
CA LEU A 315 10.80 -18.21 -10.68
C LEU A 315 9.78 -19.30 -11.10
N PRO A 316 9.70 -20.48 -10.45
CA PRO A 316 8.77 -21.52 -10.87
C PRO A 316 7.30 -21.10 -10.83
N SER A 317 6.96 -20.19 -9.93
CA SER A 317 5.59 -19.73 -9.70
C SER A 317 5.13 -18.65 -10.69
N LEU A 318 6.02 -18.16 -11.56
CA LEU A 318 5.69 -17.12 -12.55
C LEU A 318 4.88 -17.65 -13.75
N GLY A 319 4.83 -18.97 -13.93
CA GLY A 319 4.10 -19.61 -15.04
C GLY A 319 4.98 -20.09 -16.18
N PHE A 320 6.27 -20.34 -15.93
CA PHE A 320 7.13 -20.96 -16.93
C PHE A 320 6.70 -22.42 -17.15
N GLU A 321 6.68 -22.83 -18.41
CA GLU A 321 6.71 -24.25 -18.73
C GLU A 321 8.09 -24.85 -18.36
N PRO A 322 8.18 -26.13 -17.98
CA PRO A 322 9.42 -26.72 -17.45
C PRO A 322 10.63 -26.54 -18.37
N ASP A 323 10.43 -26.69 -19.68
CA ASP A 323 11.45 -26.50 -20.72
C ASP A 323 11.93 -25.05 -20.81
N ASN A 324 10.99 -24.09 -20.80
CA ASN A 324 11.30 -22.66 -20.79
C ASN A 324 11.98 -22.25 -19.48
N LEU A 325 11.60 -22.83 -18.34
CA LEU A 325 12.24 -22.55 -17.06
C LEU A 325 13.70 -23.02 -17.05
N GLU A 326 13.97 -24.21 -17.59
CA GLU A 326 15.32 -24.75 -17.71
C GLU A 326 16.19 -23.87 -18.63
N LEU A 327 15.65 -23.50 -19.79
CA LEU A 327 16.33 -22.63 -20.74
C LEU A 327 16.60 -21.24 -20.15
N PHE A 328 15.61 -20.64 -19.48
CA PHE A 328 15.76 -19.37 -18.77
C PHE A 328 16.88 -19.45 -17.72
N ASN A 329 16.88 -20.50 -16.89
CA ASN A 329 17.91 -20.74 -15.88
C ASN A 329 19.32 -20.87 -16.47
N LYS A 330 19.46 -21.49 -17.64
CA LYS A 330 20.74 -21.58 -18.36
C LYS A 330 21.19 -20.21 -18.86
N ILE A 331 20.28 -19.39 -19.38
CA ILE A 331 20.62 -18.07 -19.94
C ILE A 331 21.03 -17.08 -18.86
N ILE A 332 20.29 -16.98 -17.75
CA ILE A 332 20.60 -16.01 -16.69
C ILE A 332 21.91 -16.31 -15.95
N ARG A 333 22.49 -17.50 -16.12
CA ARG A 333 23.78 -17.88 -15.51
C ARG A 333 24.97 -17.75 -16.46
N ARG A 334 24.75 -17.25 -17.68
CA ARG A 334 25.85 -16.96 -18.62
C ARG A 334 26.79 -15.90 -18.04
N PRO A 335 28.09 -15.93 -18.39
CA PRO A 335 29.06 -14.98 -17.88
C PRO A 335 28.77 -13.55 -18.34
N ASN A 336 28.30 -13.39 -19.58
CA ASN A 336 28.05 -12.08 -20.16
C ASN A 336 26.98 -12.12 -21.27
N GLY A 337 26.57 -10.93 -21.70
CA GLY A 337 25.58 -10.73 -22.76
C GLY A 337 24.29 -10.08 -22.24
N ILE A 338 23.39 -9.71 -23.16
CA ILE A 338 22.12 -9.05 -22.80
C ILE A 338 20.97 -10.07 -22.79
N PHE A 339 20.19 -10.04 -21.72
CA PHE A 339 18.86 -10.66 -21.67
C PHE A 339 17.78 -9.58 -21.60
N LEU A 340 16.89 -9.58 -22.58
CA LEU A 340 15.84 -8.57 -22.70
C LEU A 340 14.47 -9.15 -22.36
N VAL A 341 13.74 -8.47 -21.48
CA VAL A 341 12.31 -8.77 -21.22
C VAL A 341 11.45 -7.71 -21.88
N THR A 342 10.49 -8.13 -22.69
CA THR A 342 9.65 -7.22 -23.46
C THR A 342 8.17 -7.42 -23.16
N GLY A 343 7.41 -6.34 -23.36
CA GLY A 343 5.97 -6.33 -23.17
C GLY A 343 5.46 -4.96 -22.72
N PRO A 344 4.13 -4.76 -22.72
CA PRO A 344 3.51 -3.51 -22.31
C PRO A 344 3.68 -3.26 -20.81
N THR A 345 3.20 -2.11 -20.37
CA THR A 345 3.09 -1.79 -18.94
C THR A 345 2.22 -2.81 -18.23
N GLY A 346 2.63 -3.26 -17.04
CA GLY A 346 1.87 -4.24 -16.26
C GLY A 346 1.96 -5.69 -16.75
N SER A 347 2.85 -6.02 -17.70
CA SER A 347 3.07 -7.41 -18.14
C SER A 347 3.94 -8.23 -17.18
N GLY A 348 4.41 -7.66 -16.07
CA GLY A 348 5.21 -8.36 -15.06
C GLY A 348 6.72 -8.44 -15.35
N LYS A 349 7.25 -7.60 -16.25
CA LYS A 349 8.68 -7.59 -16.61
C LYS A 349 9.61 -7.43 -15.41
N THR A 350 9.34 -6.42 -14.58
CA THR A 350 10.12 -6.12 -13.38
C THR A 350 10.10 -7.30 -12.41
N THR A 351 8.93 -7.91 -12.19
CA THR A 351 8.79 -9.10 -11.34
C THR A 351 9.70 -10.24 -11.84
N THR A 352 9.69 -10.54 -13.14
CA THR A 352 10.54 -11.60 -13.70
C THR A 352 12.03 -11.30 -13.59
N LEU A 353 12.43 -10.06 -13.90
CA LEU A 353 13.84 -9.63 -13.79
C LEU A 353 14.33 -9.68 -12.35
N TYR A 354 13.50 -9.22 -11.41
CA TYR A 354 13.83 -9.26 -10.00
C TYR A 354 13.90 -10.69 -9.45
N SER A 355 13.01 -11.60 -9.90
CA SER A 355 13.13 -13.02 -9.56
C SER A 355 14.43 -13.63 -10.12
N ALA A 356 14.88 -13.20 -11.30
CA ALA A 356 16.17 -13.63 -11.85
C ALA A 356 17.35 -13.06 -11.04
N LEU A 357 17.31 -11.78 -10.66
CA LEU A 357 18.33 -11.17 -9.82
C LEU A 357 18.42 -11.86 -8.45
N ASN A 358 17.29 -12.21 -7.85
CA ASN A 358 17.26 -12.94 -6.58
C ASN A 358 17.95 -14.32 -6.68
N VAL A 359 17.82 -15.00 -7.82
CA VAL A 359 18.52 -16.27 -8.08
C VAL A 359 20.03 -16.08 -8.24
N LEU A 360 20.48 -14.91 -8.69
CA LEU A 360 21.90 -14.58 -8.89
C LEU A 360 22.54 -13.88 -7.69
N ASN A 361 21.75 -13.56 -6.66
CA ASN A 361 22.16 -12.78 -5.49
C ASN A 361 23.02 -13.62 -4.54
N GLU A 362 24.26 -13.87 -4.95
CA GLU A 362 25.28 -14.60 -4.19
C GLU A 362 26.39 -13.62 -3.74
N PRO A 363 27.01 -13.80 -2.56
CA PRO A 363 28.05 -12.88 -2.05
C PRO A 363 29.28 -12.72 -2.97
N ASN A 364 29.52 -13.67 -3.87
CA ASN A 364 30.61 -13.64 -4.85
C ASN A 364 30.26 -12.89 -6.14
N ARG A 365 29.04 -12.34 -6.27
CA ARG A 365 28.57 -11.62 -7.45
C ARG A 365 28.09 -10.22 -7.05
N LYS A 366 28.75 -9.20 -7.58
CA LYS A 366 28.30 -7.82 -7.44
C LYS A 366 27.21 -7.51 -8.46
N ILE A 367 26.00 -7.25 -7.96
CA ILE A 367 24.84 -6.84 -8.75
C ILE A 367 24.59 -5.34 -8.53
N ILE A 368 24.42 -4.59 -9.62
CA ILE A 368 24.08 -3.15 -9.56
C ILE A 368 22.93 -2.85 -10.53
N THR A 369 21.94 -2.05 -10.11
CA THR A 369 20.75 -1.75 -10.92
C THR A 369 20.54 -0.24 -11.10
N ALA A 370 20.14 0.19 -12.30
CA ALA A 370 19.68 1.54 -12.61
C ALA A 370 18.18 1.50 -12.88
N GLU A 371 17.37 2.22 -12.10
CA GLU A 371 15.91 2.05 -12.11
C GLU A 371 15.15 3.37 -11.97
N ASP A 372 13.93 3.44 -12.51
CA ASP A 372 13.10 4.65 -12.54
C ASP A 372 11.61 4.32 -12.30
N PRO A 373 11.14 4.27 -11.03
CA PRO A 373 11.90 4.26 -9.77
C PRO A 373 12.33 2.84 -9.35
N VAL A 374 12.99 2.72 -8.20
CA VAL A 374 13.19 1.42 -7.53
C VAL A 374 11.85 0.98 -6.91
N GLU A 375 11.32 -0.17 -7.33
CA GLU A 375 10.01 -0.65 -6.87
C GLU A 375 10.06 -1.15 -5.41
N TYR A 376 11.13 -1.84 -5.02
CA TYR A 376 11.43 -2.23 -3.63
C TYR A 376 12.91 -2.59 -3.47
N ASN A 377 13.36 -2.58 -2.22
CA ASN A 377 14.75 -2.78 -1.83
C ASN A 377 15.11 -4.27 -1.69
N PHE A 378 16.21 -4.69 -2.32
CA PHE A 378 16.84 -5.99 -2.12
C PHE A 378 18.06 -5.90 -1.22
N ASN A 379 18.08 -6.75 -0.21
CA ASN A 379 19.32 -7.01 0.49
C ASN A 379 20.33 -7.72 -0.45
N GLY A 380 21.59 -7.26 -0.46
CA GLY A 380 22.66 -7.81 -1.30
C GLY A 380 22.79 -7.19 -2.70
N ILE A 381 21.87 -6.33 -3.13
CA ILE A 381 21.92 -5.68 -4.46
C ILE A 381 22.05 -4.17 -4.30
N ASN A 382 22.96 -3.57 -5.07
CA ASN A 382 23.13 -2.12 -5.08
C ASN A 382 22.16 -1.48 -6.09
N GLN A 383 21.05 -0.92 -5.61
CA GLN A 383 20.03 -0.31 -6.47
C GLN A 383 20.16 1.21 -6.52
N VAL A 384 20.24 1.77 -7.73
CA VAL A 384 20.37 3.22 -7.97
C VAL A 384 19.11 3.71 -8.67
N GLN A 385 18.39 4.62 -8.01
CA GLN A 385 17.22 5.27 -8.59
C GLN A 385 17.62 6.49 -9.42
N VAL A 386 17.06 6.61 -10.62
CA VAL A 386 17.13 7.82 -11.45
C VAL A 386 16.54 9.01 -10.68
N ARG A 387 17.24 10.14 -10.72
CA ARG A 387 16.80 11.41 -10.14
C ARG A 387 17.11 12.55 -11.12
N GLU A 388 16.19 12.80 -12.04
CA GLU A 388 16.36 13.84 -13.06
C GLU A 388 16.56 15.24 -12.47
N SER A 389 15.94 15.54 -11.33
CA SER A 389 16.03 16.84 -10.65
C SER A 389 17.44 17.26 -10.26
N ILE A 390 18.35 16.30 -10.09
CA ILE A 390 19.77 16.53 -9.77
C ILE A 390 20.70 16.07 -10.90
N GLY A 391 20.15 15.74 -12.08
CA GLY A 391 20.91 15.26 -13.23
C GLY A 391 21.41 13.81 -13.12
N LEU A 392 20.92 13.02 -12.15
CA LEU A 392 21.28 11.61 -12.00
C LEU A 392 20.46 10.74 -12.97
N THR A 393 20.86 10.73 -14.25
CA THR A 393 20.18 10.06 -15.37
C THR A 393 20.69 8.65 -15.64
N PHE A 394 19.95 7.86 -16.42
CA PHE A 394 20.38 6.51 -16.84
C PHE A 394 21.81 6.46 -17.41
N PRO A 395 22.19 7.30 -18.40
CA PRO A 395 23.56 7.25 -18.94
C PRO A 395 24.65 7.52 -17.90
N LEU A 396 24.42 8.48 -16.99
CA LEU A 396 25.38 8.81 -15.93
C LEU A 396 25.54 7.65 -14.96
N ILE A 397 24.43 7.08 -14.51
CA ILE A 397 24.40 5.93 -13.61
C ILE A 397 25.13 4.76 -14.26
N LEU A 398 24.78 4.38 -15.50
CA LEU A 398 25.39 3.23 -16.19
C LEU A 398 26.90 3.39 -16.39
N LYS A 399 27.36 4.59 -16.77
CA LYS A 399 28.80 4.87 -16.88
C LYS A 399 29.52 4.71 -15.53
N ALA A 400 28.89 5.12 -14.43
CA ALA A 400 29.45 4.95 -13.08
C ALA A 400 29.45 3.47 -12.64
N MET A 401 28.37 2.73 -12.93
CA MET A 401 28.25 1.31 -12.61
C MET A 401 29.36 0.46 -13.23
N LEU A 402 29.75 0.73 -14.48
CA LEU A 402 30.82 -0.04 -15.13
C LEU A 402 32.19 0.16 -14.47
N ARG A 403 32.40 1.24 -13.70
CA ARG A 403 33.61 1.46 -12.90
C ARG A 403 33.54 0.84 -11.51
N GLN A 404 32.41 0.25 -11.14
CA GLN A 404 32.21 -0.40 -9.85
C GLN A 404 32.55 -1.89 -9.86
N ALA A 405 33.17 -2.40 -10.94
CA ALA A 405 33.45 -3.82 -11.15
C ALA A 405 32.23 -4.74 -10.90
N PRO A 406 31.08 -4.50 -11.57
CA PRO A 406 29.92 -5.36 -11.44
C PRO A 406 30.11 -6.70 -12.15
N ASN A 407 29.38 -7.73 -11.74
CA ASN A 407 29.21 -8.96 -12.51
C ASN A 407 27.90 -8.90 -13.32
N VAL A 408 26.85 -8.35 -12.70
CA VAL A 408 25.50 -8.26 -13.26
C VAL A 408 25.02 -6.82 -13.19
N VAL A 409 24.46 -6.34 -14.29
CA VAL A 409 23.86 -5.00 -14.39
C VAL A 409 22.39 -5.13 -14.79
N LEU A 410 21.50 -4.48 -14.05
CA LEU A 410 20.11 -4.29 -14.49
C LEU A 410 19.94 -2.84 -14.96
N VAL A 411 19.47 -2.66 -16.18
CA VAL A 411 19.02 -1.38 -16.71
C VAL A 411 17.50 -1.44 -16.78
N GLY A 412 16.79 -0.63 -15.98
CA GLY A 412 15.33 -0.69 -15.86
C GLY A 412 14.62 -0.78 -17.21
N GLU A 413 15.04 0.06 -18.16
CA GLU A 413 14.60 0.02 -19.56
C GLU A 413 15.59 0.70 -20.50
N ILE A 414 15.63 0.26 -21.76
CA ILE A 414 16.34 0.95 -22.84
C ILE A 414 15.33 1.83 -23.57
N ARG A 415 15.32 3.13 -23.27
CA ARG A 415 14.42 4.11 -23.93
C ARG A 415 15.02 4.71 -25.19
N ASP A 416 16.34 4.89 -25.19
CA ASP A 416 17.07 5.62 -26.22
C ASP A 416 18.38 4.92 -26.61
N ARG A 417 19.01 5.48 -27.64
CA ARG A 417 20.26 4.98 -28.19
C ARG A 417 21.42 5.02 -27.20
N GLU A 418 21.55 6.08 -26.40
CA GLU A 418 22.70 6.23 -25.51
C GLU A 418 22.68 5.14 -24.45
N VAL A 419 21.52 4.91 -23.83
CA VAL A 419 21.33 3.81 -22.87
C VAL A 419 21.61 2.46 -23.52
N GLY A 420 21.10 2.24 -24.73
CA GLY A 420 21.31 1.01 -25.49
C GLY A 420 22.78 0.75 -25.85
N ASP A 421 23.50 1.78 -26.31
CA ASP A 421 24.92 1.68 -26.65
C ASP A 421 25.75 1.33 -25.40
N ILE A 422 25.46 1.94 -24.23
CA ILE A 422 26.16 1.61 -22.98
C ILE A 422 25.87 0.17 -22.52
N ALA A 423 24.62 -0.28 -22.60
CA ALA A 423 24.23 -1.64 -22.24
C ALA A 423 24.94 -2.69 -23.12
N ILE A 424 25.07 -2.42 -24.42
CA ILE A 424 25.80 -3.26 -25.36
C ILE A 424 27.29 -3.29 -25.05
N GLN A 425 27.91 -2.14 -24.78
CA GLN A 425 29.32 -2.10 -24.38
C GLN A 425 29.57 -2.89 -23.10
N ALA A 426 28.68 -2.78 -22.11
CA ALA A 426 28.74 -3.57 -20.89
C ALA A 426 28.72 -5.08 -21.20
N ALA A 427 27.79 -5.52 -22.04
CA ALA A 427 27.66 -6.92 -22.42
C ALA A 427 28.88 -7.48 -23.18
N LEU A 428 29.45 -6.69 -24.09
CA LEU A 428 30.65 -7.05 -24.86
C LEU A 428 31.93 -7.05 -24.01
N THR A 429 31.96 -6.28 -22.92
CA THR A 429 33.10 -6.21 -21.98
C THR A 429 33.01 -7.22 -20.83
N GLY A 430 32.14 -8.22 -20.95
CA GLY A 430 32.11 -9.35 -20.01
C GLY A 430 31.07 -9.24 -18.89
N HIS A 431 30.09 -8.34 -18.99
CA HIS A 431 29.01 -8.20 -18.01
C HIS A 431 27.74 -8.92 -18.46
N LEU A 432 27.00 -9.51 -17.51
CA LEU A 432 25.63 -9.95 -17.76
C LEU A 432 24.68 -8.76 -17.57
N VAL A 433 23.91 -8.43 -18.60
CA VAL A 433 23.03 -7.26 -18.61
C VAL A 433 21.58 -7.68 -18.74
N PHE A 434 20.75 -7.27 -17.78
CA PHE A 434 19.30 -7.39 -17.86
C PHE A 434 18.70 -6.05 -18.25
N SER A 435 17.72 -6.05 -19.15
CA SER A 435 16.93 -4.85 -19.40
C SER A 435 15.54 -5.13 -19.93
N THR A 436 14.74 -4.07 -20.09
CA THR A 436 13.41 -4.14 -20.68
C THR A 436 13.23 -3.27 -21.91
N LEU A 437 12.30 -3.68 -22.76
CA LEU A 437 11.77 -2.91 -23.88
C LEU A 437 10.25 -3.00 -23.94
N HIS A 438 9.62 -2.03 -24.60
CA HIS A 438 8.19 -2.00 -24.84
C HIS A 438 7.84 -2.46 -26.25
N THR A 439 8.10 -3.74 -26.56
CA THR A 439 7.64 -4.39 -27.80
C THR A 439 6.55 -5.41 -27.51
N ASN A 440 5.73 -5.71 -28.52
CA ASN A 440 4.62 -6.64 -28.35
C ASN A 440 5.06 -8.10 -28.32
N ASP A 441 6.15 -8.40 -29.01
CA ASP A 441 6.71 -9.74 -29.20
C ASP A 441 8.25 -9.70 -29.15
N ALA A 442 8.88 -10.87 -29.11
CA ALA A 442 10.33 -10.98 -28.93
C ALA A 442 11.11 -10.60 -30.20
N PRO A 443 10.76 -11.06 -31.42
CA PRO A 443 11.41 -10.61 -32.66
C PRO A 443 11.42 -9.09 -32.86
N SER A 444 10.32 -8.41 -32.58
CA SER A 444 10.19 -6.94 -32.73
C SER A 444 11.19 -6.13 -31.89
N ALA A 445 11.73 -6.72 -30.82
CA ALA A 445 12.75 -6.07 -29.99
C ALA A 445 14.06 -5.80 -30.77
N ILE A 446 14.43 -6.69 -31.71
CA ILE A 446 15.60 -6.51 -32.57
C ILE A 446 15.41 -5.26 -33.42
N THR A 447 14.27 -5.18 -34.13
CA THR A 447 13.92 -4.03 -34.98
C THR A 447 13.88 -2.75 -34.16
N ARG A 448 13.27 -2.79 -32.96
CA ARG A 448 13.18 -1.62 -32.08
C ARG A 448 14.55 -1.05 -31.70
N LEU A 449 15.53 -1.91 -31.40
CA LEU A 449 16.90 -1.48 -31.10
C LEU A 449 17.59 -0.88 -32.34
N VAL A 450 17.39 -1.48 -33.51
CA VAL A 450 17.92 -0.96 -34.78
C VAL A 450 17.30 0.40 -35.11
N ASP A 451 15.99 0.58 -34.90
CA ASP A 451 15.26 1.83 -35.13
C ASP A 451 15.70 2.95 -34.17
N MET A 452 16.13 2.60 -32.95
CA MET A 452 16.78 3.56 -32.04
C MET A 452 18.15 4.01 -32.55
N GLY A 453 18.71 3.36 -33.58
CA GLY A 453 20.00 3.70 -34.18
C GLY A 453 21.16 2.84 -33.68
N ILE A 454 20.88 1.75 -32.97
CA ILE A 454 21.90 0.77 -32.61
C ILE A 454 22.27 -0.04 -33.86
N LYS A 455 23.57 -0.27 -34.06
CA LYS A 455 24.05 -0.98 -35.25
C LYS A 455 23.60 -2.46 -35.21
N PRO A 456 23.06 -3.03 -36.31
CA PRO A 456 22.55 -4.41 -36.32
C PRO A 456 23.55 -5.46 -35.84
N PHE A 457 24.83 -5.33 -36.22
CA PHE A 457 25.87 -6.27 -35.78
C PHE A 457 26.09 -6.24 -34.26
N LEU A 458 25.86 -5.10 -33.59
CA LEU A 458 25.95 -4.99 -32.14
C LEU A 458 24.76 -5.68 -31.48
N VAL A 459 23.55 -5.50 -32.03
CA VAL A 459 22.33 -6.20 -31.59
C VAL A 459 22.51 -7.72 -31.72
N ALA A 460 22.96 -8.17 -32.89
CA ALA A 460 23.18 -9.58 -33.19
C ALA A 460 24.29 -10.22 -32.35
N SER A 461 25.34 -9.48 -31.98
CA SER A 461 26.48 -10.02 -31.23
C SER A 461 26.28 -10.00 -29.71
N SER A 462 25.64 -8.98 -29.16
CA SER A 462 25.54 -8.75 -27.71
C SER A 462 24.36 -9.44 -27.02
N ILE A 463 23.23 -9.63 -27.72
CA ILE A 463 22.01 -10.20 -27.13
C ILE A 463 22.12 -11.73 -27.07
N GLN A 464 21.74 -12.30 -25.94
CA GLN A 464 21.72 -13.75 -25.70
C GLN A 464 20.33 -14.33 -25.98
N ALA A 465 19.30 -13.68 -25.43
CA ALA A 465 17.91 -14.01 -25.66
C ALA A 465 16.99 -12.82 -25.38
N ILE A 466 15.79 -12.89 -25.96
CA ILE A 466 14.73 -11.91 -25.79
C ILE A 466 13.47 -12.68 -25.39
N MET A 467 12.81 -12.23 -24.32
CA MET A 467 11.60 -12.85 -23.81
C MET A 467 10.46 -11.85 -23.83
N ALA A 468 9.42 -12.09 -24.62
CA ALA A 468 8.17 -11.36 -24.53
C ALA A 468 7.28 -11.96 -23.44
N GLN A 469 6.58 -11.10 -22.71
CA GLN A 469 5.75 -11.50 -21.59
C GLN A 469 4.39 -10.80 -21.62
N ARG A 470 3.35 -11.53 -21.20
CA ARG A 470 2.01 -11.01 -20.85
C ARG A 470 1.51 -11.67 -19.58
N LEU A 471 0.62 -11.01 -18.85
CA LEU A 471 -0.07 -11.61 -17.70
C LEU A 471 -1.50 -11.95 -18.09
N ILE A 472 -1.85 -13.23 -17.96
CA ILE A 472 -3.21 -13.73 -18.10
C ILE A 472 -3.81 -13.98 -16.72
N ARG A 473 -5.11 -13.80 -16.59
CA ARG A 473 -5.83 -14.16 -15.36
C ARG A 473 -5.95 -15.68 -15.23
N VAL A 474 -5.80 -16.16 -14.00
CA VAL A 474 -5.94 -17.59 -13.66
C VAL A 474 -7.36 -17.87 -13.21
N LEU A 475 -7.95 -18.95 -13.71
CA LEU A 475 -9.28 -19.40 -13.31
C LEU A 475 -9.34 -19.64 -11.80
N CYS A 476 -10.44 -19.25 -11.17
CA CYS A 476 -10.60 -19.45 -9.73
C CYS A 476 -10.63 -20.95 -9.39
N PRO A 477 -9.72 -21.46 -8.55
CA PRO A 477 -9.64 -22.89 -8.26
C PRO A 477 -10.87 -23.42 -7.51
N LYS A 478 -11.68 -22.55 -6.89
CA LYS A 478 -12.88 -22.93 -6.14
C LYS A 478 -14.14 -23.05 -7.00
N CYS A 479 -14.18 -22.41 -8.16
CA CYS A 479 -15.41 -22.35 -8.98
C CYS A 479 -15.20 -22.62 -10.46
N LYS A 480 -13.96 -22.84 -10.93
CA LYS A 480 -13.74 -23.28 -12.30
C LYS A 480 -14.48 -24.60 -12.54
N ARG A 481 -15.08 -24.74 -13.71
CA ARG A 481 -15.77 -25.98 -14.13
C ARG A 481 -15.36 -26.30 -15.56
N LEU A 482 -15.41 -27.59 -15.91
CA LEU A 482 -15.25 -28.04 -17.28
C LEU A 482 -16.34 -27.40 -18.14
N ASP A 483 -15.94 -26.86 -19.28
CA ASP A 483 -16.86 -26.31 -20.27
C ASP A 483 -17.35 -27.46 -21.17
N PRO A 484 -18.63 -27.84 -21.10
CA PRO A 484 -19.16 -28.95 -21.91
C PRO A 484 -19.30 -28.59 -23.39
N ASN A 485 -19.27 -27.30 -23.75
CA ASN A 485 -19.44 -26.83 -25.11
C ASN A 485 -18.65 -25.54 -25.36
N PRO A 486 -17.29 -25.63 -25.38
CA PRO A 486 -16.46 -24.46 -25.56
C PRO A 486 -16.68 -23.85 -26.94
N ASP A 487 -16.70 -22.51 -26.99
CA ASP A 487 -16.96 -21.76 -28.22
C ASP A 487 -15.88 -22.05 -29.28
N ARG A 488 -16.30 -22.74 -30.35
CA ARG A 488 -15.44 -23.14 -31.46
C ARG A 488 -14.75 -21.96 -32.15
N LYS A 489 -15.39 -20.79 -32.20
CA LYS A 489 -14.80 -19.59 -32.79
C LYS A 489 -13.61 -19.12 -31.94
N LEU A 490 -13.80 -19.06 -30.62
CA LEU A 490 -12.74 -18.71 -29.68
C LEU A 490 -11.60 -19.73 -29.66
N LEU A 491 -11.90 -21.03 -29.79
CA LEU A 491 -10.88 -22.08 -29.88
C LEU A 491 -10.05 -21.99 -31.15
N SER A 492 -10.70 -21.71 -32.28
CA SER A 492 -10.01 -21.45 -33.55
C SER A 492 -9.08 -20.24 -33.43
N LEU A 493 -9.50 -19.17 -32.74
CA LEU A 493 -8.68 -17.97 -32.55
C LEU A 493 -7.38 -18.20 -31.79
N VAL A 494 -7.39 -19.18 -30.87
CA VAL A 494 -6.23 -19.56 -30.07
C VAL A 494 -5.51 -20.80 -30.61
N ASN A 495 -5.83 -21.20 -31.85
CA ASN A 495 -5.21 -22.31 -32.57
C ASN A 495 -5.34 -23.67 -31.85
N ILE A 496 -6.48 -23.95 -31.23
CA ILE A 496 -6.79 -25.26 -30.62
C ILE A 496 -7.55 -26.12 -31.62
N SER A 497 -7.05 -27.34 -31.90
CA SER A 497 -7.69 -28.31 -32.80
C SER A 497 -8.75 -29.15 -32.10
N GLU A 498 -9.65 -29.78 -32.86
CA GLU A 498 -10.68 -30.69 -32.28
C GLU A 498 -10.08 -31.89 -31.54
N GLU A 499 -8.92 -32.39 -31.98
CA GLU A 499 -8.19 -33.46 -31.31
C GLU A 499 -7.67 -33.03 -29.93
N GLU A 500 -7.18 -31.79 -29.83
CA GLU A 500 -6.68 -31.23 -28.57
C GLU A 500 -7.82 -30.90 -27.60
N ILE A 501 -9.01 -30.58 -28.11
CA ILE A 501 -10.22 -30.43 -27.28
C ILE A 501 -10.55 -31.77 -26.63
N ALA A 502 -10.51 -32.87 -27.39
CA ALA A 502 -10.85 -34.20 -26.87
C ALA A 502 -9.87 -34.70 -25.79
N GLY A 503 -8.60 -34.27 -25.85
CA GLY A 503 -7.58 -34.59 -24.84
C GLY A 503 -7.36 -33.53 -23.76
N GLY A 504 -8.02 -32.37 -23.85
CA GLY A 504 -7.79 -31.21 -22.99
C GLY A 504 -8.90 -30.99 -21.97
N GLU A 505 -8.56 -30.34 -20.86
CA GLU A 505 -9.53 -29.94 -19.83
C GLU A 505 -9.88 -28.45 -19.99
N ILE A 506 -10.67 -28.11 -21.01
CA ILE A 506 -11.09 -26.73 -21.21
C ILE A 506 -12.09 -26.36 -20.12
N HIS A 507 -11.78 -25.30 -19.38
CA HIS A 507 -12.59 -24.81 -18.28
C HIS A 507 -13.13 -23.42 -18.56
N GLU A 508 -14.29 -23.10 -17.96
CA GLU A 508 -14.91 -21.79 -18.01
C GLU A 508 -14.88 -21.05 -16.66
N ALA A 509 -15.03 -19.73 -16.74
CA ALA A 509 -15.04 -18.84 -15.59
C ALA A 509 -16.48 -18.67 -15.04
N VAL A 510 -16.76 -19.24 -13.86
CA VAL A 510 -18.12 -19.22 -13.26
C VAL A 510 -18.36 -18.02 -12.35
N GLY A 511 -17.48 -17.82 -11.36
CA GLY A 511 -17.68 -16.81 -10.30
C GLY A 511 -18.19 -17.40 -8.99
N CYS A 512 -17.59 -16.98 -7.88
CA CYS A 512 -18.02 -17.32 -6.52
C CYS A 512 -17.58 -16.22 -5.54
N ALA A 513 -17.97 -16.33 -4.26
CA ALA A 513 -17.55 -15.38 -3.22
C ALA A 513 -16.02 -15.27 -3.09
N ALA A 514 -15.27 -16.35 -3.32
CA ALA A 514 -13.81 -16.34 -3.19
C ALA A 514 -13.06 -15.61 -4.31
N CYS A 515 -13.74 -15.28 -5.41
CA CYS A 515 -13.22 -14.46 -6.51
C CYS A 515 -14.08 -13.21 -6.77
N ASN A 516 -14.97 -12.87 -5.82
CA ASN A 516 -15.90 -11.74 -5.93
C ASN A 516 -16.75 -11.80 -7.22
N GLY A 517 -17.17 -13.00 -7.63
CA GLY A 517 -18.00 -13.20 -8.83
C GLY A 517 -17.26 -13.11 -10.18
N ASN A 518 -15.97 -12.75 -10.21
CA ASN A 518 -15.25 -12.53 -11.47
C ASN A 518 -14.84 -13.81 -12.22
N GLY A 519 -14.87 -14.97 -11.54
CA GLY A 519 -14.43 -16.26 -12.12
C GLY A 519 -12.90 -16.45 -12.22
N TYR A 520 -12.12 -15.40 -11.97
CA TYR A 520 -10.65 -15.44 -11.96
C TYR A 520 -10.09 -15.07 -10.59
N ARG A 521 -8.92 -15.64 -10.24
CA ARG A 521 -8.22 -15.29 -9.01
C ARG A 521 -6.71 -15.39 -9.21
N GLY A 522 -6.06 -14.22 -9.29
CA GLY A 522 -4.62 -14.13 -9.54
C GLY A 522 -4.27 -14.08 -11.03
N ARG A 523 -2.98 -13.96 -11.30
CA ARG A 523 -2.41 -13.86 -12.64
C ARG A 523 -1.21 -14.78 -12.78
N MET A 524 -0.97 -15.19 -14.01
CA MET A 524 0.19 -15.99 -14.41
C MET A 524 0.75 -15.41 -15.70
N ALA A 525 2.07 -15.50 -15.91
CA ALA A 525 2.66 -15.03 -17.14
C ALA A 525 2.53 -16.08 -18.26
N ILE A 526 2.42 -15.60 -19.49
CA ILE A 526 2.73 -16.35 -20.72
C ILE A 526 3.97 -15.76 -21.36
N PHE A 527 4.78 -16.64 -21.96
CA PHE A 527 6.11 -16.28 -22.43
C PHE A 527 6.33 -16.66 -23.89
N GLU A 528 7.06 -15.80 -24.60
CA GLU A 528 7.68 -16.10 -25.89
C GLU A 528 9.17 -15.84 -25.74
N MET A 529 9.98 -16.90 -25.73
CA MET A 529 11.42 -16.81 -25.46
C MET A 529 12.23 -17.16 -26.70
N MET A 530 12.81 -16.11 -27.30
CA MET A 530 13.66 -16.20 -28.49
C MET A 530 15.14 -16.23 -28.09
N VAL A 531 15.83 -17.32 -28.41
CA VAL A 531 17.28 -17.41 -28.23
C VAL A 531 17.99 -16.88 -29.49
N MET A 532 19.03 -16.06 -29.30
CA MET A 532 19.86 -15.56 -30.41
C MET A 532 20.86 -16.64 -30.86
N ASN A 533 20.36 -17.65 -31.58
CA ASN A 533 21.19 -18.68 -32.24
C ASN A 533 21.88 -18.14 -33.51
N ALA A 534 22.69 -18.96 -34.20
CA ALA A 534 23.45 -18.52 -35.37
C ALA A 534 22.54 -17.96 -36.50
N GLU A 535 21.45 -18.65 -36.84
CA GLU A 535 20.51 -18.25 -37.88
C GLU A 535 19.80 -16.93 -37.53
N VAL A 536 19.30 -16.80 -36.29
CA VAL A 536 18.63 -15.58 -35.83
C VAL A 536 19.61 -14.40 -35.80
N ARG A 537 20.88 -14.62 -35.45
CA ARG A 537 21.92 -13.58 -35.48
C ARG A 537 22.24 -13.11 -36.88
N GLU A 538 22.33 -14.02 -37.84
CA GLU A 538 22.55 -13.69 -39.26
C GLU A 538 21.38 -12.86 -39.81
N LEU A 539 20.14 -13.31 -39.57
CA LEU A 539 18.94 -12.56 -39.97
C LEU A 539 18.85 -11.18 -39.31
N ALA A 540 19.24 -11.07 -38.03
CA ALA A 540 19.31 -9.78 -37.34
C ALA A 540 20.37 -8.85 -37.93
N PHE A 541 21.53 -9.40 -38.31
CA PHE A 541 22.60 -8.65 -38.98
C PHE A 541 22.17 -8.11 -40.35
N GLU A 542 21.50 -8.94 -41.15
CA GLU A 542 20.99 -8.60 -42.48
C GLU A 542 19.74 -7.70 -42.48
N ARG A 543 19.17 -7.42 -41.30
CA ARG A 543 17.89 -6.70 -41.14
C ARG A 543 16.74 -7.39 -41.87
N ALA A 544 16.68 -8.71 -41.76
CA ALA A 544 15.59 -9.49 -42.32
C ALA A 544 14.23 -9.05 -41.72
N SER A 545 13.15 -9.31 -42.45
CA SER A 545 11.79 -9.06 -41.97
C SER A 545 11.48 -9.82 -40.68
N ILE A 546 10.63 -9.25 -39.82
CA ILE A 546 10.18 -9.85 -38.55
C ILE A 546 9.62 -11.27 -38.75
N SER A 547 8.85 -11.51 -39.83
CA SER A 547 8.31 -12.84 -40.16
C SER A 547 9.41 -13.90 -40.34
N LYS A 548 10.44 -13.62 -41.14
CA LYS A 548 11.61 -14.51 -41.30
C LYS A 548 12.33 -14.78 -39.98
N ILE A 549 12.53 -13.76 -39.15
CA ILE A 549 13.15 -13.91 -37.82
C ILE A 549 12.30 -14.81 -36.93
N ARG A 550 10.97 -14.59 -36.93
CA ARG A 550 10.02 -15.39 -36.15
C ARG A 550 10.04 -16.86 -36.59
N GLU A 551 10.02 -17.13 -37.89
CA GLU A 551 10.09 -18.50 -38.41
C GLU A 551 11.39 -19.22 -38.01
N ALA A 552 12.54 -18.54 -38.12
CA ALA A 552 13.83 -19.07 -37.68
C ALA A 552 13.85 -19.33 -36.16
N ALA A 553 13.30 -18.41 -35.38
CA ALA A 553 13.19 -18.57 -33.93
C ALA A 553 12.29 -19.75 -33.55
N ILE A 554 11.15 -19.94 -34.22
CA ILE A 554 10.24 -21.08 -34.00
C ILE A 554 10.94 -22.40 -34.36
N ARG A 555 11.64 -22.47 -35.51
CA ARG A 555 12.49 -23.64 -35.86
C ARG A 555 13.56 -23.91 -34.81
N GLY A 556 14.11 -22.86 -34.21
CA GLY A 556 15.07 -22.91 -33.12
C GLY A 556 14.49 -23.27 -31.75
N GLY A 557 13.20 -23.60 -31.65
CA GLY A 557 12.54 -24.03 -30.41
C GLY A 557 11.76 -22.93 -29.66
N MET A 558 11.61 -21.74 -30.23
CA MET A 558 10.77 -20.70 -29.63
C MET A 558 9.29 -21.10 -29.70
N ARG A 559 8.62 -21.14 -28.53
CA ARG A 559 7.16 -21.15 -28.43
C ARG A 559 6.64 -19.71 -28.49
N SER A 560 5.62 -19.45 -29.31
CA SER A 560 4.96 -18.13 -29.34
C SER A 560 4.13 -17.87 -28.10
N LEU A 561 3.78 -16.60 -27.84
CA LEU A 561 2.86 -16.23 -26.75
C LEU A 561 1.54 -17.01 -26.84
N LEU A 562 1.02 -17.18 -28.07
CA LEU A 562 -0.20 -17.95 -28.31
C LEU A 562 0.00 -19.43 -28.00
N GLY A 563 1.12 -20.02 -28.42
CA GLY A 563 1.41 -21.43 -28.14
C GLY A 563 1.54 -21.72 -26.65
N ASP A 564 2.15 -20.81 -25.88
CA ASP A 564 2.27 -20.94 -24.42
C ASP A 564 0.91 -20.75 -23.72
N GLY A 565 0.11 -19.79 -24.19
CA GLY A 565 -1.27 -19.60 -23.73
C GLY A 565 -2.16 -20.81 -24.00
N LYS A 566 -2.04 -21.42 -25.19
CA LYS A 566 -2.75 -22.64 -25.57
C LYS A 566 -2.49 -23.80 -24.61
N LEU A 567 -1.23 -24.06 -24.23
CA LEU A 567 -0.91 -25.10 -23.24
C LEU A 567 -1.62 -24.87 -21.91
N LYS A 568 -1.73 -23.61 -21.48
CA LYS A 568 -2.39 -23.24 -20.22
C LYS A 568 -3.91 -23.35 -20.29
N ILE A 569 -4.50 -23.13 -21.46
CA ILE A 569 -5.93 -23.39 -21.70
C ILE A 569 -6.21 -24.89 -21.59
N LEU A 570 -5.43 -25.72 -22.28
CA LEU A 570 -5.64 -27.17 -22.31
C LEU A 570 -5.46 -27.85 -20.94
N ARG A 571 -4.75 -27.20 -20.01
CA ARG A 571 -4.58 -27.61 -18.60
C ARG A 571 -5.61 -26.99 -17.64
N GLY A 572 -6.60 -26.27 -18.15
CA GLY A 572 -7.63 -25.65 -17.31
C GLY A 572 -7.12 -24.58 -16.35
N ILE A 573 -6.03 -23.88 -16.71
CA ILE A 573 -5.44 -22.78 -15.91
C ILE A 573 -6.12 -21.45 -16.26
N THR A 574 -6.45 -21.24 -17.53
CA THR A 574 -7.09 -20.03 -18.04
C THR A 574 -8.09 -20.36 -19.14
N THR A 575 -8.70 -19.35 -19.76
CA THR A 575 -9.73 -19.50 -20.79
C THR A 575 -9.23 -19.05 -22.17
N PRO A 576 -9.83 -19.54 -23.27
CA PRO A 576 -9.56 -19.05 -24.62
C PRO A 576 -9.75 -17.53 -24.75
N VAL A 577 -10.82 -16.99 -24.14
CA VAL A 577 -11.11 -15.54 -24.13
C VAL A 577 -9.96 -14.75 -23.54
N GLU A 578 -9.37 -15.23 -22.45
CA GLU A 578 -8.30 -14.50 -21.77
C GLU A 578 -7.00 -14.47 -22.59
N VAL A 579 -6.64 -15.57 -23.26
CA VAL A 579 -5.46 -15.62 -24.13
C VAL A 579 -5.68 -14.77 -25.38
N ALA A 580 -6.85 -14.86 -26.00
CA ALA A 580 -7.20 -14.11 -27.21
C ALA A 580 -7.09 -12.58 -27.04
N ARG A 581 -7.23 -12.04 -25.82
CA ARG A 581 -7.01 -10.62 -25.54
C ARG A 581 -5.58 -10.14 -25.80
N PHE A 582 -4.61 -11.06 -25.76
CA PHE A 582 -3.19 -10.72 -25.85
C PHE A 582 -2.48 -11.35 -27.04
N ALA A 583 -2.92 -12.54 -27.47
CA ALA A 583 -2.32 -13.27 -28.58
C ALA A 583 -3.40 -14.03 -29.34
N GLN A 584 -3.41 -13.86 -30.66
CA GLN A 584 -4.34 -14.51 -31.61
C GLN A 584 -3.55 -14.99 -32.82
N ILE A 585 -4.15 -15.86 -33.63
CA ILE A 585 -3.60 -16.17 -34.96
C ILE A 585 -3.55 -14.88 -35.80
N GLU A 586 -2.50 -14.69 -36.58
CA GLU A 586 -2.35 -13.54 -37.49
C GLU A 586 -3.48 -13.54 -38.54
N GLY A 587 -4.11 -12.38 -38.75
CA GLY A 587 -5.17 -12.20 -39.77
C GLY A 587 -6.62 -12.10 -39.23
N PHE A 588 -6.81 -11.97 -37.91
CA PHE A 588 -8.13 -11.84 -37.29
C PHE A 588 -8.37 -10.46 -36.65
N ASP A 589 -9.59 -9.92 -36.76
CA ASP A 589 -9.94 -8.59 -36.26
C ASP A 589 -10.32 -8.63 -34.76
N PRO A 590 -9.62 -7.88 -33.88
CA PRO A 590 -9.92 -7.81 -32.44
C PRO A 590 -11.33 -7.29 -32.11
N SER A 591 -11.99 -6.58 -33.02
CA SER A 591 -13.35 -6.06 -32.82
C SER A 591 -14.41 -7.18 -32.73
N GLU A 592 -14.09 -8.38 -33.20
CA GLU A 592 -14.98 -9.54 -33.12
C GLU A 592 -15.07 -10.19 -31.73
N ILE A 593 -14.27 -9.73 -30.75
CA ILE A 593 -14.21 -10.26 -29.38
C ILE A 593 -15.17 -9.51 -28.44
N GLY A 594 -15.73 -8.37 -28.88
CA GLY A 594 -16.50 -7.45 -28.05
C GLY A 594 -18.02 -7.54 -28.20
N ALA A 595 -18.65 -8.63 -27.76
CA ALA A 595 -20.08 -8.68 -27.38
C ALA A 595 -20.43 -10.03 -26.71
N ALA A 596 -19.89 -10.29 -25.51
CA ALA A 596 -20.39 -11.33 -24.61
C ALA A 596 -20.15 -10.95 -23.16
#